data_AF-A0A6N7MDE1-F1
#
_entry.id   AF-A0A6N7MDE1-F1
#
_cell.length_a   1.000
_cell.length_b   1.000
_cell.length_c   1.000
_cell.angle_alpha   90.00
_cell.angle_beta   90.00
_cell.angle_gamma   90.00
#
_symmetry.space_group_name_H-M   'P 1'
#
loop_
_entity.id
_entity.type
_entity.pdbx_description
1 polymer ?
#
loop_
_entity_poly.entity_id
_entity_poly.type
_entity_poly.pdbx_seq_one_letter_code
_entity_poly.pdbx_strand_id
1 'polypeptide(L)'
;LTRLTKTENLQNEDPPGAEGIARFEIDTIPDFSHPVYSSWKPANSDNDYIIKIKVDDLKPATRYFYRLEYGITGTYTKHGKVNSFTTLPGENSEIEISFVVVTGMNYSKFHYGTNGTRDNPGPRMYTGPMKKEPYYIKLKN
;
A
#
# COMPACT_ATOMS: atom_id res chain seq x y z
N LEU A 1 -4.52 3.12 -1.37
CA LEU A 1 -3.72 3.36 -2.60
C LEU A 1 -2.69 2.26 -2.73
N THR A 2 -2.21 1.98 -3.94
CA THR A 2 -1.11 1.02 -4.19
C THR A 2 -0.46 1.32 -5.54
N ARG A 3 0.77 0.86 -5.79
CA ARG A 3 1.49 1.06 -7.06
C ARG A 3 1.83 -0.30 -7.67
N LEU A 4 1.52 -0.49 -8.94
CA LEU A 4 1.93 -1.71 -9.65
C LEU A 4 3.37 -1.59 -10.12
N THR A 5 4.18 -2.61 -9.85
CA THR A 5 5.59 -2.64 -10.24
C THR A 5 5.93 -3.90 -11.02
N LYS A 6 6.95 -3.82 -11.89
CA LYS A 6 7.43 -4.98 -12.67
C LYS A 6 8.19 -5.96 -11.78
N THR A 7 8.86 -5.44 -10.76
CA THR A 7 9.70 -6.21 -9.83
C THR A 7 9.52 -5.74 -8.40
N GLU A 8 9.79 -6.64 -7.45
CA GLU A 8 9.98 -6.27 -6.04
C GLU A 8 11.38 -5.69 -5.78
N ASN A 9 12.32 -5.94 -6.70
CA ASN A 9 13.68 -5.45 -6.60
C ASN A 9 13.76 -3.99 -7.06
N LEU A 10 14.57 -3.21 -6.35
CA LEU A 10 14.91 -1.85 -6.71
C LEU A 10 15.75 -1.85 -7.99
N GLN A 11 15.47 -0.95 -8.92
CA GLN A 11 16.36 -0.61 -10.03
C GLN A 11 16.61 0.89 -9.96
N ASN A 12 17.85 1.31 -9.72
CA ASN A 12 18.14 2.71 -9.41
C ASN A 12 17.31 3.24 -8.21
N GLU A 13 17.25 2.46 -7.13
CA GLU A 13 16.62 2.82 -5.84
C GLU A 13 15.07 2.88 -5.82
N ASP A 14 14.39 2.76 -6.96
CA ASP A 14 12.93 2.59 -7.07
C ASP A 14 12.59 1.34 -7.89
N PRO A 15 11.60 0.50 -7.52
CA PRO A 15 11.13 -0.53 -8.43
C PRO A 15 10.42 0.11 -9.65
N PRO A 16 10.71 -0.34 -10.88
CA PRO A 16 10.06 0.20 -12.06
C PRO A 16 8.56 -0.09 -12.06
N GLY A 17 7.75 0.93 -12.35
CA GLY A 17 6.30 0.80 -12.48
C GLY A 17 5.86 -0.10 -13.62
N ALA A 18 4.65 -0.66 -13.51
CA ALA A 18 4.10 -1.61 -14.47
C ALA A 18 2.68 -1.22 -14.92
N GLU A 19 2.49 -1.19 -16.24
CA GLU A 19 1.17 -1.07 -16.86
C GLU A 19 0.30 -2.29 -16.51
N GLY A 20 -0.98 -2.04 -16.26
CA GLY A 20 -1.96 -3.09 -15.99
C GLY A 20 -3.29 -2.52 -15.54
N ILE A 21 -4.14 -3.38 -14.97
CA ILE A 21 -5.38 -2.96 -14.33
C ILE A 21 -5.50 -3.55 -12.93
N ALA A 22 -6.20 -2.84 -12.06
CA ALA A 22 -6.51 -3.34 -10.73
C ALA A 22 -7.86 -2.83 -10.22
N ARG A 23 -8.43 -3.57 -9.27
CA ARG A 23 -9.52 -3.13 -8.41
C ARG A 23 -9.26 -3.56 -6.98
N PHE A 24 -9.86 -2.87 -6.03
CA PHE A 24 -9.87 -3.30 -4.63
C PHE A 24 -11.08 -4.18 -4.34
N GLU A 25 -10.83 -5.21 -3.55
CA GLU A 25 -11.82 -6.00 -2.82
C GLU A 25 -11.82 -5.54 -1.37
N ILE A 26 -13.01 -5.32 -0.82
CA ILE A 26 -13.18 -4.77 0.53
C ILE A 26 -14.29 -5.54 1.23
N ASP A 27 -14.03 -6.01 2.44
CA ASP A 27 -14.98 -6.77 3.24
C ASP A 27 -14.77 -6.49 4.74
N THR A 28 -15.75 -6.79 5.57
CA THR A 28 -15.63 -6.85 7.02
C THR A 28 -15.03 -8.18 7.52
N ILE A 29 -14.96 -9.20 6.65
CA ILE A 29 -14.39 -10.52 6.97
C ILE A 29 -13.08 -10.72 6.17
N PRO A 30 -11.98 -11.16 6.81
CA PRO A 30 -10.66 -11.25 6.16
C PRO A 30 -10.55 -12.33 5.06
N ASP A 31 -11.56 -13.18 4.90
CA ASP A 31 -11.64 -14.19 3.85
C ASP A 31 -12.31 -13.69 2.56
N PHE A 32 -12.91 -12.49 2.58
CA PHE A 32 -13.62 -11.89 1.46
C PHE A 32 -14.80 -12.75 0.98
N SER A 33 -15.63 -13.22 1.91
CA SER A 33 -16.83 -14.01 1.63
C SER A 33 -17.96 -13.19 1.00
N HIS A 34 -18.08 -11.89 1.31
CA HIS A 34 -19.06 -10.97 0.74
C HIS A 34 -18.45 -9.60 0.37
N PRO A 35 -17.46 -9.59 -0.53
CA PRO A 35 -16.68 -8.39 -0.77
C PRO A 35 -17.45 -7.39 -1.65
N VAL A 36 -17.28 -6.11 -1.33
CA VAL A 36 -17.57 -5.00 -2.23
C VAL A 36 -16.35 -4.79 -3.12
N TYR A 37 -16.60 -4.70 -4.42
CA TYR A 37 -15.59 -4.44 -5.42
C TYR A 37 -15.64 -2.99 -5.87
N SER A 38 -14.48 -2.33 -5.94
CA SER A 38 -14.36 -1.10 -6.70
C SER A 38 -14.36 -1.39 -8.21
N SER A 39 -14.62 -0.37 -9.03
CA SER A 39 -14.40 -0.45 -10.47
C SER A 39 -12.93 -0.73 -10.81
N TRP A 40 -12.70 -1.45 -11.91
CA TRP A 40 -11.36 -1.61 -12.49
C TRP A 40 -10.77 -0.25 -12.85
N LYS A 41 -9.50 -0.03 -12.51
CA LYS A 41 -8.73 1.15 -12.85
C LYS A 41 -7.42 0.75 -13.54
N PRO A 42 -6.99 1.49 -14.58
CA PRO A 42 -5.69 1.29 -15.19
C PRO A 42 -4.58 1.80 -14.28
N ALA A 43 -3.48 1.07 -14.20
CA ALA A 43 -2.20 1.55 -13.69
C ALA A 43 -1.40 2.01 -14.90
N ASN A 44 -1.23 3.31 -15.07
CA ASN A 44 -0.51 3.88 -16.21
C ASN A 44 0.54 4.89 -15.76
N SER A 45 1.48 5.19 -16.67
CA SER A 45 2.57 6.13 -16.41
C SER A 45 2.11 7.53 -15.98
N ASP A 46 0.97 8.03 -16.46
CA ASP A 46 0.43 9.37 -16.12
C ASP A 46 0.20 9.57 -14.61
N ASN A 47 -0.06 8.48 -13.88
CA ASN A 47 -0.27 8.50 -12.43
C ASN A 47 0.79 7.69 -11.67
N ASP A 48 1.99 7.54 -12.26
CA ASP A 48 3.06 6.70 -11.72
C ASP A 48 2.59 5.28 -11.35
N TYR A 49 1.68 4.73 -12.16
CA TYR A 49 1.11 3.39 -11.97
C TYR A 49 0.39 3.21 -10.62
N ILE A 50 0.01 4.31 -9.97
CA ILE A 50 -0.69 4.33 -8.68
C ILE A 50 -2.19 4.15 -8.91
N ILE A 51 -2.76 3.17 -8.21
CA ILE A 51 -4.21 2.97 -8.11
C ILE A 51 -4.71 3.56 -6.79
N LYS A 52 -5.63 4.52 -6.91
CA LYS A 52 -6.33 5.12 -5.78
C LYS A 52 -7.84 5.09 -6.04
N ILE A 53 -8.59 4.74 -5.00
CA ILE A 53 -10.04 4.77 -5.00
C ILE A 53 -10.54 5.52 -3.77
N LYS A 54 -11.75 6.07 -3.89
CA LYS A 54 -12.59 6.48 -2.78
C LYS A 54 -13.66 5.40 -2.64
N VAL A 55 -13.95 5.00 -1.40
CA VAL A 55 -15.00 4.02 -1.09
C VAL A 55 -15.93 4.74 -0.14
N ASP A 56 -17.17 4.90 -0.58
CA ASP A 56 -18.20 5.62 0.15
C ASP A 56 -19.14 4.63 0.86
N ASP A 57 -20.06 5.15 1.67
CA ASP A 57 -21.13 4.39 2.34
C ASP A 57 -20.66 3.23 3.24
N LEU A 58 -19.44 3.32 3.77
CA LEU A 58 -18.93 2.38 4.76
C LEU A 58 -19.55 2.64 6.13
N LYS A 59 -19.75 1.56 6.88
CA LYS A 59 -20.28 1.65 8.25
C LYS A 59 -19.27 2.38 9.15
N PRO A 60 -19.70 3.30 10.03
CA PRO A 60 -18.83 3.92 11.02
C PRO A 60 -18.22 2.90 11.99
N ALA A 61 -17.09 3.27 12.61
CA ALA A 61 -16.40 2.47 13.64
C ALA A 61 -16.22 0.98 13.26
N THR A 62 -16.03 0.68 11.98
CA THR A 62 -16.02 -0.68 11.45
C THR A 62 -14.65 -0.98 10.87
N ARG A 63 -14.09 -2.13 11.26
CA ARG A 63 -12.85 -2.63 10.66
C ARG A 63 -13.17 -3.31 9.33
N TYR A 64 -12.49 -2.87 8.29
CA TYR A 64 -12.54 -3.45 6.96
C TYR A 64 -11.19 -4.06 6.62
N PHE A 65 -11.24 -5.19 5.93
CA PHE A 65 -10.13 -5.83 5.25
C PHE A 65 -10.20 -5.48 3.78
N TYR A 66 -9.05 -5.28 3.16
CA TYR A 66 -8.96 -5.05 1.74
C TYR A 66 -7.76 -5.75 1.13
N ARG A 67 -7.89 -6.12 -0.13
CA ARG A 67 -6.79 -6.59 -0.97
C ARG A 67 -6.94 -6.05 -2.38
N LEU A 68 -5.85 -6.05 -3.14
CA LEU A 68 -5.89 -5.69 -4.54
C LEU A 68 -6.13 -6.94 -5.38
N GLU A 69 -7.02 -6.86 -6.35
CA GLU A 69 -7.08 -7.78 -7.48
C GLU A 69 -6.49 -7.08 -8.69
N TYR A 70 -5.50 -7.67 -9.34
CA TYR A 70 -4.73 -7.00 -10.40
C TYR A 70 -4.19 -7.97 -11.45
N GLY A 71 -3.96 -7.46 -12.66
CA GLY A 71 -3.42 -8.22 -13.78
C GLY A 71 -3.07 -7.33 -14.96
N ILE A 72 -2.51 -7.92 -16.02
CA ILE A 72 -2.32 -7.22 -17.30
C ILE A 72 -3.70 -6.85 -17.89
N THR A 73 -4.66 -7.75 -17.75
CA THR A 73 -6.07 -7.58 -18.13
C THR A 73 -6.97 -8.10 -17.00
N GLY A 74 -8.28 -7.84 -17.11
CA GLY A 74 -9.26 -8.28 -16.10
C GLY A 74 -9.60 -9.77 -16.14
N THR A 75 -8.98 -10.53 -17.05
CA THR A 75 -9.29 -11.95 -17.27
C THR A 75 -8.36 -12.87 -16.48
N TYR A 76 -7.11 -12.47 -16.29
CA TYR A 76 -6.08 -13.24 -15.58
C TYR A 76 -5.48 -12.40 -14.47
N THR A 77 -6.12 -12.47 -13.32
CA THR A 77 -5.84 -11.59 -12.18
C THR A 77 -5.25 -12.38 -11.01
N LYS A 78 -4.57 -11.66 -10.12
CA LYS A 78 -3.95 -12.17 -8.90
C LYS A 78 -4.40 -11.29 -7.74
N HIS A 79 -4.42 -11.88 -6.55
CA HIS A 79 -4.69 -11.14 -5.33
C HIS A 79 -3.38 -10.68 -4.67
N GLY A 80 -3.40 -9.45 -4.17
CA GLY A 80 -2.36 -8.89 -3.32
C GLY A 80 -2.47 -9.35 -1.87
N LYS A 81 -1.61 -8.79 -1.02
CA LYS A 81 -1.69 -9.02 0.42
C LYS A 81 -2.99 -8.44 1.00
N VAL A 82 -3.54 -9.13 1.99
CA VAL A 82 -4.66 -8.63 2.79
C VAL A 82 -4.12 -7.57 3.75
N ASN A 83 -4.76 -6.41 3.75
CA ASN A 83 -4.52 -5.30 4.65
C ASN A 83 -5.84 -4.92 5.34
N SER A 84 -5.81 -4.00 6.29
CA SER A 84 -7.03 -3.54 6.96
C SER A 84 -6.96 -2.05 7.31
N PHE A 85 -8.12 -1.43 7.42
CA PHE A 85 -8.30 -0.11 8.02
C PHE A 85 -9.58 -0.11 8.88
N THR A 86 -9.75 0.91 9.71
CA THR A 86 -10.97 1.11 10.49
C THR A 86 -11.55 2.47 10.12
N THR A 87 -12.84 2.53 9.82
CA THR A 87 -13.55 3.79 9.57
C THR A 87 -13.64 4.61 10.85
N LEU A 88 -13.73 5.93 10.70
CA LEU A 88 -13.96 6.81 11.83
C LEU A 88 -15.29 6.49 12.53
N PRO A 89 -15.42 6.85 13.81
CA PRO A 89 -16.70 6.85 14.50
C PRO A 89 -17.72 7.74 13.78
N GLY A 90 -19.01 7.52 14.06
CA GLY A 90 -20.07 8.36 13.48
C GLY A 90 -19.89 9.83 13.87
N GLU A 91 -20.43 10.73 13.05
CA GLU A 91 -20.31 12.19 13.21
C GLU A 91 -20.68 12.71 14.62
N ASN A 92 -21.63 12.05 15.29
CA ASN A 92 -22.13 12.43 16.62
C ASN A 92 -21.52 11.57 17.75
N SER A 93 -20.35 10.98 17.53
CA SER A 93 -19.70 10.06 18.47
C SER A 93 -18.60 10.74 19.29
N GLU A 94 -18.65 10.58 20.61
CA GLU A 94 -17.64 11.09 21.56
C GLU A 94 -16.74 9.96 22.09
N ILE A 95 -16.30 9.04 21.22
CA ILE A 95 -15.42 7.95 21.66
C ILE A 95 -13.94 8.35 21.61
N GLU A 96 -13.16 7.79 22.52
CA GLU A 96 -11.71 7.95 22.54
C GLU A 96 -11.06 7.32 21.31
N ILE A 97 -10.11 8.03 20.68
CA ILE A 97 -9.31 7.55 19.55
C ILE A 97 -7.83 7.61 19.95
N SER A 98 -7.13 6.50 19.76
CA SER A 98 -5.68 6.43 19.88
C SER A 98 -5.04 6.39 18.50
N PHE A 99 -4.10 7.30 18.24
CA PHE A 99 -3.35 7.33 17.00
C PHE A 99 -1.90 7.75 17.25
N VAL A 100 -1.01 7.34 16.36
CA VAL A 100 0.41 7.69 16.42
C VAL A 100 0.72 8.69 15.31
N VAL A 101 1.38 9.78 15.66
CA VAL A 101 1.92 10.74 14.70
C VAL A 101 3.41 10.46 14.53
N VAL A 102 3.84 10.22 13.29
CA VAL A 102 5.25 9.99 12.96
C VAL A 102 5.71 11.10 12.01
N THR A 103 6.83 11.73 12.34
CA THR A 103 7.52 12.72 11.49
C THR A 103 9.02 12.45 11.50
N GLY A 104 9.79 13.08 10.61
CA GLY A 104 11.27 12.98 10.65
C GLY A 104 11.87 11.72 10.01
N MET A 105 11.14 11.03 9.13
CA MET A 105 11.65 9.91 8.34
C MET A 105 12.65 10.38 7.27
N ASN A 106 13.85 10.78 7.68
CA ASN A 106 14.91 11.25 6.78
C ASN A 106 15.56 10.07 6.05
N TYR A 107 15.22 9.89 4.77
CA TYR A 107 15.71 8.79 3.93
C TYR A 107 17.22 8.55 4.07
N SER A 108 18.05 9.58 3.91
CA SER A 108 19.51 9.46 3.97
C SER A 108 20.00 8.91 5.31
N LYS A 109 19.51 9.42 6.44
CA LYS A 109 19.94 8.96 7.77
C LYS A 109 19.43 7.56 8.10
N PHE A 110 18.27 7.16 7.58
CA PHE A 110 17.73 5.81 7.78
C PHE A 110 18.45 4.76 6.93
N HIS A 111 18.79 5.06 5.68
CA HIS A 111 19.42 4.10 4.77
C HIS A 111 20.95 4.10 4.83
N TYR A 112 21.57 5.27 4.99
CA TYR A 112 23.03 5.43 4.96
C TYR A 112 23.64 5.78 6.31
N GLY A 113 22.83 6.12 7.32
CA GLY A 113 23.32 6.53 8.63
C GLY A 113 23.77 7.99 8.69
N THR A 114 24.09 8.46 9.89
CA THR A 114 24.50 9.86 10.11
C THR A 114 25.86 10.12 9.45
N ASN A 115 25.93 11.13 8.57
CA ASN A 115 27.11 11.45 7.75
C ASN A 115 27.59 10.30 6.84
N GLY A 116 26.76 9.28 6.65
CA GLY A 116 27.08 8.16 5.77
C GLY A 116 26.68 8.42 4.33
N THR A 117 27.34 7.72 3.43
CA THR A 117 26.96 7.61 2.02
C THR A 117 26.50 6.19 1.72
N ARG A 118 26.00 5.99 0.50
CA ARG A 118 25.65 4.65 0.00
C ARG A 118 26.82 3.67 0.07
N ASP A 119 28.01 4.11 -0.28
CA ASP A 119 29.20 3.25 -0.34
C ASP A 119 29.97 3.20 0.98
N ASN A 120 29.78 4.19 1.87
CA ASN A 120 30.39 4.24 3.19
C ASN A 120 29.35 4.64 4.26
N PRO A 121 28.58 3.68 4.78
CA PRO A 121 27.50 3.97 5.71
C PRO A 121 28.04 4.43 7.07
N GLY A 122 27.42 5.49 7.60
CA GLY A 122 27.65 5.99 8.95
C GLY A 122 26.81 5.25 10.00
N PRO A 123 26.88 5.68 11.27
CA PRO A 123 26.06 5.10 12.33
C PRO A 123 24.56 5.20 12.01
N ARG A 124 23.88 4.06 11.93
CA ARG A 124 22.44 3.99 11.57
C ARG A 124 21.57 4.47 12.72
N MET A 125 20.56 5.26 12.40
CA MET A 125 19.53 5.68 13.38
C MET A 125 18.51 4.58 13.70
N TYR A 126 18.46 3.51 12.89
CA TYR A 126 17.59 2.35 13.09
C TYR A 126 18.35 1.05 12.81
N THR A 127 18.29 0.11 13.75
CA THR A 127 18.97 -1.20 13.68
C THR A 127 18.00 -2.38 13.77
N GLY A 128 16.69 -2.12 13.85
CA GLY A 128 15.67 -3.16 13.84
C GLY A 128 15.53 -3.83 12.47
N PRO A 129 14.76 -4.94 12.39
CA PRO A 129 14.55 -5.64 11.12
C PRO A 129 13.86 -4.72 10.12
N MET A 130 14.49 -4.52 8.96
CA MET A 130 13.88 -3.79 7.85
C MET A 130 12.70 -4.60 7.31
N LYS A 131 11.47 -4.12 7.53
CA LYS A 131 10.28 -4.73 6.92
C LYS A 131 10.30 -4.41 5.42
N LYS A 132 10.11 -5.42 4.55
CA LYS A 132 9.91 -5.19 3.11
C LYS A 132 8.78 -4.18 2.92
N GLU A 133 9.00 -3.16 2.08
CA GLU A 133 8.00 -2.12 1.87
C GLU A 133 6.68 -2.72 1.34
N PRO A 134 5.54 -2.44 1.99
CA PRO A 134 4.27 -3.11 1.71
C PRO A 134 3.59 -2.62 0.43
N TYR A 135 4.10 -1.58 -0.23
CA TYR A 135 3.39 -0.84 -1.27
C TYR A 135 3.62 -1.35 -2.70
N TYR A 136 4.66 -2.16 -2.91
CA TYR A 136 5.00 -2.67 -4.23
C TYR A 136 4.36 -4.03 -4.47
N ILE A 137 3.54 -4.09 -5.51
CA ILE A 137 2.87 -5.31 -5.93
C ILE A 137 3.42 -5.72 -7.29
N LYS A 138 4.07 -6.88 -7.33
CA LYS A 138 4.69 -7.40 -8.54
C LYS A 138 3.65 -7.96 -9.51
N LEU A 139 3.54 -7.34 -10.68
CA LEU A 139 2.95 -7.98 -11.85
C LEU A 139 3.94 -9.03 -12.38
N LYS A 140 3.65 -10.32 -12.15
CA LYS A 140 4.36 -11.42 -12.83
C LYS A 140 3.65 -11.71 -14.15
N ASN A 141 4.38 -11.54 -15.27
CA ASN A 141 4.08 -12.14 -16.57
C ASN A 141 3.84 -13.64 -16.41
#